data_AF-A0AAW8TWD6-F1
#
_entry.id   AF-A0AAW8TWD6-F1
#
_cell.length_a   1.000
_cell.length_b   1.000
_cell.length_c   1.000
_cell.angle_alpha   90.00
_cell.angle_beta   90.00
_cell.angle_gamma   90.00
#
_symmetry.space_group_name_H-M   'P 1'
#
loop_
_entity.id
_entity.type
_entity.pdbx_description
1 polymer ?
#
loop_
_entity_poly.entity_id
_entity_poly.type
_entity_poly.pdbx_seq_one_letter_code
_entity_poly.pdbx_strand_id
1 'polypeptide(L)'
;YVPAQLKRVDHIQHAYKCVACSKKNVTDKIIKAPVPKAPLAHSLGSASIIAHTIHQKFTLKVPNYRQEEDWQKMGLPISRKEMANWHIKSSQYYFEPLYELLREKLLTQSLLHADETAYRVL
;
A
#
# COMPACT_ATOMS: atom_id res chain seq x y z
N TYR A 1 -15.01 -9.97 -22.45
CA TYR A 1 -13.84 -9.70 -21.59
C TYR A 1 -13.67 -8.20 -21.48
N VAL A 2 -13.58 -7.63 -20.26
CA VAL A 2 -13.36 -6.19 -20.03
C VAL A 2 -11.96 -6.01 -19.42
N PRO A 3 -11.07 -5.22 -20.03
CA PRO A 3 -9.70 -5.04 -19.54
C PRO A 3 -9.65 -4.21 -18.25
N ALA A 4 -8.54 -4.33 -17.52
CA ALA A 4 -8.27 -3.51 -16.34
C ALA A 4 -8.23 -2.00 -16.70
N GLN A 5 -8.67 -1.16 -15.77
CA GLN A 5 -8.73 0.29 -15.95
C GLN A 5 -7.94 1.00 -14.85
N LEU A 6 -7.16 2.01 -15.24
CA LEU A 6 -6.53 2.94 -14.32
C LEU A 6 -7.44 4.15 -14.09
N LYS A 7 -7.58 4.55 -12.82
CA LYS A 7 -8.36 5.73 -12.43
C LYS A 7 -7.54 6.60 -11.50
N ARG A 8 -7.51 7.91 -11.78
CA ARG A 8 -7.00 8.92 -10.84
C ARG A 8 -8.16 9.39 -9.96
N VAL A 9 -7.98 9.28 -8.65
CA VAL A 9 -8.95 9.75 -7.66
C VAL A 9 -8.35 10.93 -6.93
N ASP A 10 -8.94 12.10 -7.13
CA ASP A 10 -8.47 13.36 -6.53
C ASP A 10 -9.25 13.61 -5.23
N HIS A 11 -8.57 13.55 -4.08
CA HIS A 11 -9.16 13.83 -2.77
C HIS A 11 -8.93 15.30 -2.39
N ILE A 12 -10.00 16.10 -2.38
CA ILE A 12 -9.94 17.53 -2.05
C ILE A 12 -10.27 17.75 -0.58
N GLN A 13 -9.38 18.39 0.17
CA GLN A 13 -9.58 18.73 1.58
C GLN A 13 -9.81 20.23 1.75
N HIS A 14 -10.94 20.59 2.34
CA HIS A 14 -11.17 21.97 2.76
C HIS A 14 -10.66 22.19 4.19
N ALA A 15 -9.92 23.28 4.37
CA ALA A 15 -9.46 23.76 5.67
C ALA A 15 -10.17 25.07 5.97
N TYR A 16 -10.91 25.11 7.07
CA TYR A 16 -11.67 26.29 7.49
C TYR A 16 -11.06 26.88 8.75
N LYS A 17 -11.12 28.21 8.85
CA LYS A 17 -10.87 28.95 10.08
C LYS A 17 -12.06 29.84 10.41
N CYS A 18 -12.40 29.94 11.68
CA CYS A 18 -13.42 30.89 12.11
C CYS A 18 -12.79 32.27 12.30
N VAL A 19 -13.21 33.25 11.49
CA VAL A 19 -12.66 34.62 11.52
C VAL A 19 -12.92 35.31 12.86
N ALA A 20 -14.09 35.09 13.47
CA ALA A 20 -14.44 35.69 14.76
C ALA A 20 -13.60 35.11 15.92
N CYS A 21 -13.34 33.80 15.92
CA CYS A 21 -12.52 33.13 16.94
C CYS A 21 -11.03 33.44 16.77
N SER A 22 -10.58 33.63 15.53
CA SER A 22 -9.22 34.04 15.16
C SER A 22 -8.87 35.42 15.75
N LYS A 23 -9.77 36.40 15.66
CA LYS A 23 -9.55 37.75 16.22
C LYS A 23 -9.49 37.80 17.75
N LYS A 24 -10.10 36.83 18.44
CA LYS A 24 -10.21 36.80 19.91
C LYS A 24 -9.09 36.00 20.59
N ASN A 25 -8.37 35.18 19.84
CA ASN A 25 -7.30 34.33 20.37
C ASN A 25 -5.95 34.76 19.80
N VAL A 26 -4.87 34.48 20.52
CA VAL A 26 -3.50 34.74 20.04
C VAL A 26 -3.13 33.80 18.88
N THR A 27 -3.85 32.69 18.70
CA THR A 27 -3.60 31.68 17.67
C THR A 27 -4.85 31.28 16.91
N ASP A 28 -4.69 31.06 15.60
CA ASP A 28 -5.76 30.57 14.71
C ASP A 28 -5.97 29.06 14.88
N LYS A 29 -7.22 28.64 15.10
CA LYS A 29 -7.61 27.22 15.03
C LYS A 29 -8.14 26.88 13.64
N ILE A 30 -7.37 26.09 12.90
CA ILE A 30 -7.75 25.57 11.57
C ILE A 30 -8.34 24.18 11.73
N ILE A 31 -9.55 23.97 11.22
CA ILE A 31 -10.24 22.68 11.23
C ILE A 31 -10.26 22.15 9.79
N LYS A 32 -9.87 20.89 9.61
CA LYS A 32 -9.84 20.21 8.30
C LYS A 32 -10.84 19.07 8.27
N ALA A 33 -11.49 18.86 7.13
CA ALA A 33 -12.34 17.69 6.93
C ALA A 33 -11.50 16.40 6.96
N PRO A 34 -12.03 15.26 7.44
CA PRO A 34 -11.32 13.99 7.38
C PRO A 34 -11.12 13.57 5.91
N VAL A 35 -9.93 13.06 5.60
CA VAL A 35 -9.58 12.53 4.28
C VAL A 35 -9.04 11.12 4.46
N PRO A 36 -9.38 10.15 3.57
CA PRO A 36 -8.80 8.83 3.61
C PRO A 36 -7.28 8.90 3.60
N LYS A 37 -6.64 8.21 4.54
CA LYS A 37 -5.18 8.13 4.56
C LYS A 37 -4.73 7.24 3.40
N ALA A 38 -3.79 7.74 2.60
CA ALA A 38 -3.10 6.90 1.64
C ALA A 38 -2.37 5.76 2.39
N PRO A 39 -2.31 4.55 1.81
CA PRO A 39 -1.65 3.43 2.46
C PRO A 39 -0.15 3.68 2.64
N LEU A 40 0.47 4.33 1.66
CA LEU A 40 1.86 4.77 1.72
C LEU A 40 1.92 6.26 1.41
N ALA A 41 2.46 7.05 2.33
CA ALA A 41 2.61 8.49 2.14
C ALA A 41 3.56 8.80 0.98
N HIS A 42 3.26 9.86 0.23
CA HIS A 42 4.06 10.33 -0.92
C HIS A 42 4.31 9.25 -1.99
N SER A 43 3.32 8.38 -2.22
CA SER A 43 3.38 7.29 -3.18
C SER A 43 2.26 7.41 -4.23
N LEU A 44 2.53 6.95 -5.45
CA LEU A 44 1.50 6.75 -6.49
C LEU A 44 0.64 5.50 -6.23
N GLY A 45 1.03 4.65 -5.29
CA GLY A 45 0.35 3.41 -4.96
C GLY A 45 -0.91 3.63 -4.13
N SER A 46 -2.07 3.53 -4.78
CA SER A 46 -3.33 3.30 -4.07
C SER A 46 -3.36 1.88 -3.47
N ALA A 47 -4.26 1.60 -2.53
CA ALA A 47 -4.38 0.28 -1.93
C ALA A 47 -4.61 -0.82 -3.01
N SER A 48 -5.42 -0.50 -4.02
CA SER A 48 -5.71 -1.40 -5.14
C SER A 48 -4.48 -1.67 -6.02
N ILE A 49 -3.69 -0.64 -6.34
CA ILE A 49 -2.47 -0.78 -7.15
C ILE A 49 -1.44 -1.62 -6.39
N ILE A 50 -1.21 -1.30 -5.11
CA ILE A 50 -0.25 -2.03 -4.28
C ILE A 50 -0.65 -3.50 -4.19
N ALA A 51 -1.92 -3.79 -3.86
CA ALA A 51 -2.44 -5.15 -3.78
C ALA A 51 -2.28 -5.90 -5.11
N HIS A 52 -2.53 -5.23 -6.24
CA HIS A 52 -2.37 -5.83 -7.56
C HIS A 52 -0.91 -6.17 -7.88
N THR A 53 0.04 -5.29 -7.55
CA THR A 53 1.48 -5.59 -7.77
C THR A 53 1.98 -6.74 -6.89
N ILE A 54 1.48 -6.85 -5.65
CA ILE A 54 1.76 -7.98 -4.74
C ILE A 54 1.20 -9.28 -5.33
N HIS A 55 -0.06 -9.26 -5.78
CA HIS A 55 -0.70 -10.42 -6.40
C HIS A 55 0.07 -10.89 -7.65
N GLN A 56 0.41 -9.96 -8.54
CA GLN A 56 1.21 -10.25 -9.72
C GLN A 56 2.57 -10.88 -9.35
N LYS A 57 3.25 -10.33 -8.33
CA LYS A 57 4.57 -10.79 -7.91
C LYS A 57 4.55 -12.18 -7.27
N PHE A 58 3.67 -12.39 -6.29
CA PHE A 58 3.73 -13.57 -5.42
C PHE A 58 2.79 -14.68 -5.85
N THR A 59 1.62 -14.35 -6.39
CA THR A 59 0.66 -15.35 -6.91
C THR A 59 0.99 -15.71 -8.35
N LEU A 60 1.12 -14.70 -9.23
CA LEU A 60 1.31 -14.94 -10.67
C LEU A 60 2.79 -15.03 -11.10
N LYS A 61 3.73 -14.85 -10.17
CA LYS A 61 5.18 -14.93 -10.40
C LYS A 61 5.69 -13.97 -11.49
N VAL A 62 5.01 -12.84 -11.66
CA VAL A 62 5.42 -11.79 -12.61
C VAL A 62 6.53 -10.93 -11.96
N PRO A 63 7.76 -10.91 -12.50
CA PRO A 63 8.85 -10.14 -11.95
C PRO A 63 8.61 -8.63 -12.11
N ASN A 64 9.13 -7.82 -11.18
CA ASN A 64 8.87 -6.39 -11.12
C ASN A 64 9.27 -5.63 -12.40
N TYR A 65 10.33 -6.05 -13.13
CA TYR A 65 10.70 -5.41 -14.39
C TYR A 65 9.61 -5.56 -15.46
N ARG A 66 8.93 -6.72 -15.49
CA ARG A 66 7.84 -6.98 -16.44
C ARG A 66 6.60 -6.19 -16.05
N GLN A 67 6.32 -6.09 -14.75
CA GLN A 67 5.26 -5.22 -14.25
C GLN A 67 5.53 -3.76 -14.61
N GLU A 68 6.77 -3.28 -14.44
CA GLU A 68 7.19 -1.91 -14.76
C GLU A 68 6.92 -1.56 -16.23
N GLU A 69 7.30 -2.45 -17.17
CA GLU A 69 6.97 -2.29 -18.59
C GLU A 69 5.46 -2.24 -18.85
N ASP A 70 4.68 -3.11 -18.21
CA ASP A 70 3.23 -3.16 -18.42
C ASP A 70 2.50 -1.93 -17.83
N TRP A 71 2.93 -1.44 -16.67
CA TRP A 71 2.39 -0.21 -16.09
C TRP A 71 2.73 1.02 -16.92
N GLN A 72 3.93 1.08 -17.48
CA GLN A 72 4.32 2.14 -18.42
C GLN A 72 3.41 2.16 -19.65
N LYS A 73 3.06 0.99 -20.22
CA LYS A 73 2.09 0.89 -21.34
C LYS A 73 0.69 1.39 -20.95
N MET A 74 0.30 1.25 -19.68
CA MET A 74 -0.97 1.78 -19.17
C MET A 74 -0.91 3.28 -18.82
N GLY A 75 0.24 3.94 -18.96
CA GLY A 75 0.43 5.36 -18.67
C GLY A 75 0.71 5.68 -17.20
N LEU A 76 1.06 4.68 -16.38
CA LEU A 76 1.47 4.86 -14.99
C LEU A 76 2.98 4.57 -14.86
N PRO A 77 3.84 5.59 -14.81
CA PRO A 77 5.29 5.41 -14.76
C PRO A 77 5.75 5.03 -13.34
N ILE A 78 5.54 3.77 -12.95
CA ILE A 78 6.02 3.23 -11.67
C ILE A 78 7.24 2.34 -11.88
N SER A 79 8.25 2.58 -11.06
CA SER A 79 9.50 1.86 -11.16
C SER A 79 9.49 0.53 -10.40
N ARG A 80 10.36 -0.39 -10.79
CA ARG A 80 10.61 -1.64 -10.05
C ARG A 80 11.01 -1.40 -8.59
N LYS A 81 11.70 -0.29 -8.33
CA LYS A 81 12.14 0.14 -6.99
C LYS A 81 10.95 0.58 -6.15
N GLU A 82 10.03 1.36 -6.72
CA GLU A 82 8.81 1.78 -6.03
C GLU A 82 7.95 0.58 -5.66
N MET A 83 7.72 -0.35 -6.60
CA MET A 83 6.97 -1.57 -6.32
C MET A 83 7.61 -2.41 -5.20
N ALA A 84 8.93 -2.61 -5.24
CA ALA A 84 9.64 -3.33 -4.18
C ALA A 84 9.48 -2.63 -2.82
N ASN A 85 9.64 -1.30 -2.78
CA ASN A 85 9.44 -0.52 -1.56
C ASN A 85 7.99 -0.60 -1.05
N TRP A 86 7.01 -0.65 -1.94
CA TRP A 86 5.62 -0.84 -1.55
C TRP A 86 5.40 -2.21 -0.91
N HIS A 87 5.95 -3.28 -1.50
CA HIS A 87 5.84 -4.63 -0.94
C HIS A 87 6.44 -4.71 0.47
N ILE A 88 7.63 -4.15 0.66
CA ILE A 88 8.32 -4.11 1.96
C ILE A 88 7.48 -3.34 2.99
N LYS A 89 7.09 -2.10 2.67
CA LYS A 89 6.34 -1.26 3.61
C LYS A 89 4.96 -1.83 3.92
N SER A 90 4.28 -2.39 2.93
CA SER A 90 2.99 -3.03 3.16
C SER A 90 3.12 -4.27 4.05
N SER A 91 4.18 -5.05 3.89
CA SER A 91 4.49 -6.16 4.78
C SER A 91 4.68 -5.69 6.23
N GLN A 92 5.47 -4.64 6.42
CA GLN A 92 5.73 -4.08 7.75
C GLN A 92 4.47 -3.45 8.37
N TYR A 93 3.77 -2.61 7.63
CA TYR A 93 2.68 -1.81 8.20
C TYR A 93 1.37 -2.58 8.40
N TYR A 94 1.12 -3.58 7.55
CA TYR A 94 -0.19 -4.24 7.51
C TYR A 94 -0.14 -5.74 7.76
N PHE A 95 0.95 -6.43 7.41
CA PHE A 95 1.02 -7.89 7.51
C PHE A 95 1.79 -8.38 8.74
N GLU A 96 2.60 -7.54 9.37
CA GLU A 96 3.33 -7.88 10.60
C GLU A 96 2.40 -8.40 11.72
N PRO A 97 1.24 -7.77 12.03
CA PRO A 97 0.35 -8.30 13.05
C PRO A 97 -0.24 -9.67 12.70
N LEU A 98 -0.51 -9.91 11.41
CA LEU A 98 -1.01 -11.20 10.94
C LEU A 98 0.08 -12.28 11.06
N TYR A 99 1.31 -11.94 10.67
CA TYR A 99 2.46 -12.83 10.80
C TYR A 99 2.69 -13.23 12.26
N GLU A 100 2.68 -12.27 13.19
CA GLU A 100 2.85 -12.58 14.61
C GLU A 100 1.71 -13.45 15.15
N LEU A 101 0.46 -13.19 14.77
CA LEU A 101 -0.66 -14.07 15.14
C LEU A 101 -0.47 -15.50 14.63
N LEU A 102 -0.05 -15.67 13.36
CA LEU A 102 0.23 -16.99 12.79
C LEU A 102 1.37 -17.69 13.54
N ARG A 103 2.43 -16.96 13.87
CA ARG A 103 3.56 -17.45 14.65
C ARG A 103 3.14 -17.90 16.04
N GLU A 104 2.36 -17.09 16.77
CA GLU A 104 1.82 -17.46 18.08
C GLU A 104 0.99 -18.73 18.00
N LYS A 105 0.11 -18.84 16.99
CA LYS A 105 -0.73 -20.04 16.79
C LYS A 105 0.10 -21.29 16.45
N LEU A 106 1.18 -21.14 15.70
CA LEU A 106 2.09 -22.25 15.39
C LEU A 106 2.81 -22.74 16.64
N LEU A 107 3.27 -21.84 17.52
CA LEU A 107 3.99 -22.18 18.74
C LEU A 107 3.13 -22.92 19.79
N THR A 108 1.80 -22.87 19.69
CA THR A 108 0.91 -23.64 20.58
C THR A 108 0.62 -25.06 20.12
N GLN A 109 1.04 -25.44 18.90
CA GLN A 109 0.78 -26.77 18.37
C GLN A 109 1.77 -27.79 18.94
N SER A 110 1.29 -28.99 19.28
CA SER A 110 2.13 -30.10 19.74
C SER A 110 2.95 -30.75 18.63
N LEU A 111 2.54 -30.59 17.37
CA LEU A 111 3.19 -31.12 16.19
C LEU A 111 3.15 -30.07 15.07
N LEU A 112 4.27 -29.90 14.38
CA LEU A 112 4.42 -29.01 13.23
C LEU A 112 4.91 -29.80 12.02
N HIS A 113 4.25 -29.60 10.88
CA HIS A 113 4.72 -30.10 9.58
C HIS A 113 5.43 -28.96 8.85
N ALA A 114 6.62 -29.24 8.33
CA ALA A 114 7.38 -28.32 7.48
C ALA A 114 7.46 -28.89 6.07
N ASP A 115 7.23 -28.05 5.07
CA ASP A 115 7.48 -28.37 3.66
C ASP A 115 8.71 -27.57 3.19
N GLU A 116 9.79 -28.28 2.89
CA GLU A 116 11.06 -27.68 2.43
C GLU A 116 11.11 -27.63 0.89
N THR A 117 10.13 -26.96 0.29
CA THR A 117 10.16 -26.70 -1.16
C THR A 117 11.25 -25.65 -1.48
N ALA A 118 12.33 -26.08 -2.14
CA ALA A 118 13.42 -25.19 -2.54
C ALA A 118 13.01 -24.18 -3.62
N TYR A 119 13.48 -22.93 -3.50
CA TYR A 119 13.25 -21.88 -4.48
C TYR A 119 14.57 -21.20 -4.88
N ARG A 120 14.80 -21.03 -6.18
CA ARG A 120 15.99 -20.33 -6.69
C ARG A 120 15.74 -18.82 -6.66
N VAL A 121 16.49 -18.11 -5.82
CA VAL A 121 16.47 -16.64 -5.77
C VAL A 121 17.41 -16.10 -6.86
N LEU A 122 16.96 -15.09 -7.60
CA LEU A 122 17.68 -14.40 -8.68
C LEU A 122 18.15 -13.03 -8.23
#